data_AF-A0A4P5QP21-F1
#
_entry.id   AF-A0A4P5QP21-F1
#
_cell.length_a   1.000
_cell.length_b   1.000
_cell.length_c   1.000
_cell.angle_alpha   90.00
_cell.angle_beta   90.00
_cell.angle_gamma   90.00
#
_symmetry.space_group_name_H-M   'P 1'
#
loop_
_entity.id
_entity.type
_entity.pdbx_description
1 polymer ?
#
loop_
_entity_poly.entity_id
_entity_poly.type
_entity_poly.pdbx_seq_one_letter_code
_entity_poly.pdbx_strand_id
1 'polypeptide(L)'
;MKFLPALLLPIAFAASLRAEDVRPIPPPGIEIPAADRAEIEAGVKKLGEEIAKLNELGKSNPLVASELPNVEIFHKSADWAVRYGEILDAKQIATAKTHIAQGLERAGVLVPQT
;
A
#
# COMPACT_ATOMS: atom_id res chain seq x y z
N MET A 1 -62.66 21.07 -38.09
CA MET A 1 -61.51 21.37 -37.22
C MET A 1 -60.89 20.04 -36.81
N LYS A 2 -59.71 19.70 -37.34
CA LYS A 2 -59.02 18.41 -37.10
C LYS A 2 -58.21 18.51 -35.80
N PHE A 3 -58.48 17.63 -34.85
CA PHE A 3 -57.65 17.42 -33.67
C PHE A 3 -56.61 16.35 -33.96
N LEU A 4 -55.33 16.66 -33.76
CA LEU A 4 -54.21 15.73 -33.86
C LEU A 4 -53.83 15.29 -32.43
N PRO A 5 -53.77 13.99 -32.10
CA PRO A 5 -53.31 13.57 -30.78
C PRO A 5 -51.78 13.56 -30.76
N ALA A 6 -51.20 14.26 -29.79
CA ALA A 6 -49.78 14.22 -29.50
C ALA A 6 -49.41 12.83 -28.93
N LEU A 7 -48.56 12.11 -29.65
CA LEU A 7 -47.98 10.84 -29.18
C LEU A 7 -46.81 11.16 -28.25
N LEU A 8 -47.00 10.97 -26.96
CA LEU A 8 -45.96 11.10 -25.93
C LEU A 8 -45.14 9.80 -25.91
N LEU A 9 -43.90 9.86 -26.40
CA LEU A 9 -42.94 8.76 -26.34
C LEU A 9 -42.41 8.63 -24.89
N PRO A 10 -42.43 7.45 -24.25
CA PRO A 10 -41.82 7.29 -22.94
C PRO A 10 -40.29 7.35 -23.08
N ILE A 11 -39.66 8.26 -22.33
CA ILE A 11 -38.21 8.30 -22.15
C ILE A 11 -37.82 7.05 -21.35
N ALA A 12 -37.04 6.16 -21.96
CA ALA A 12 -36.53 4.97 -21.30
C ALA A 12 -35.67 5.38 -20.10
N PHE A 13 -36.06 4.91 -18.91
CA PHE A 13 -35.33 5.10 -17.66
C PHE A 13 -34.01 4.33 -17.72
N ALA A 14 -32.92 4.97 -17.31
CA ALA A 14 -31.56 4.44 -17.35
C ALA A 14 -31.46 3.08 -16.63
N ALA A 15 -30.74 2.13 -17.25
CA ALA A 15 -30.40 0.86 -16.61
C ALA A 15 -29.55 1.12 -15.36
N SER A 16 -30.06 0.71 -14.19
CA SER A 16 -29.31 0.75 -12.93
C SER A 16 -28.24 -0.34 -12.96
N LEU A 17 -26.96 0.03 -12.83
CA LEU A 17 -25.87 -0.93 -12.66
C LEU A 17 -26.07 -1.66 -11.33
N ARG A 18 -26.10 -3.00 -11.35
CA ARG A 18 -26.15 -3.80 -10.12
C ARG A 18 -24.77 -3.74 -9.46
N ALA A 19 -24.71 -3.79 -8.13
CA ALA A 19 -23.43 -3.71 -7.41
C ALA A 19 -22.41 -4.79 -7.86
N GLU A 20 -22.92 -5.94 -8.29
CA GLU A 20 -22.16 -7.06 -8.88
C GLU A 20 -21.56 -6.76 -10.26
N ASP A 21 -22.08 -5.78 -11.01
CA ASP A 21 -21.56 -5.36 -12.32
C ASP A 21 -20.42 -4.33 -12.21
N VAL A 22 -20.17 -3.79 -11.02
CA VAL A 22 -19.15 -2.75 -10.79
C VAL A 22 -17.84 -3.41 -10.38
N ARG A 23 -16.88 -3.44 -11.32
CA ARG A 23 -15.51 -3.89 -11.01
C ARG A 23 -14.89 -2.99 -9.94
N PRO A 24 -14.31 -3.55 -8.87
CA PRO A 24 -13.70 -2.76 -7.80
C PRO A 24 -12.49 -1.99 -8.32
N ILE A 25 -12.33 -0.77 -7.81
CA ILE A 25 -11.17 0.11 -8.08
C ILE A 25 -10.56 0.50 -6.72
N PRO A 26 -9.29 0.19 -6.47
CA PRO A 26 -8.37 -0.58 -7.33
C PRO A 26 -8.76 -2.06 -7.47
N PRO A 27 -8.27 -2.75 -8.52
CA PRO A 27 -8.43 -4.20 -8.66
C PRO A 27 -7.86 -4.95 -7.43
N PRO A 28 -8.30 -6.19 -7.16
CA PRO A 28 -7.66 -7.03 -6.17
C PRO A 28 -6.18 -7.25 -6.50
N GLY A 29 -5.34 -7.35 -5.46
CA GLY A 29 -3.94 -7.72 -5.64
C GLY A 29 -3.75 -9.12 -6.23
N ILE A 30 -2.57 -9.35 -6.78
CA ILE A 30 -2.14 -10.64 -7.29
C ILE A 30 -1.69 -11.56 -6.15
N GLU A 31 -1.71 -12.87 -6.41
CA GLU A 31 -1.08 -13.83 -5.52
C GLU A 31 0.45 -13.61 -5.47
N ILE A 32 1.02 -13.60 -4.27
CA ILE A 32 2.46 -13.45 -4.06
C ILE A 32 3.04 -14.86 -3.88
N PRO A 33 4.07 -15.26 -4.65
CA PRO A 33 4.73 -16.55 -4.44
C PRO A 33 5.17 -16.74 -2.99
N ALA A 34 4.98 -17.94 -2.44
CA ALA A 34 5.20 -18.21 -1.01
C ALA A 34 6.62 -17.84 -0.54
N ALA A 35 7.63 -18.07 -1.37
CA ALA A 35 9.01 -17.69 -1.06
C ALA A 35 9.18 -16.15 -0.97
N ASP A 36 8.60 -15.41 -1.91
CA ASP A 36 8.64 -13.94 -1.91
C ASP A 36 7.87 -13.36 -0.73
N ARG A 37 6.70 -13.91 -0.41
CA ARG A 37 5.92 -13.52 0.76
C ARG A 37 6.73 -13.70 2.05
N ALA A 38 7.32 -14.87 2.24
CA ALA A 38 8.13 -15.16 3.42
C ALA A 38 9.35 -14.23 3.54
N GLU A 39 10.01 -13.93 2.42
CA GLU A 39 11.13 -12.99 2.40
C GLU A 39 10.70 -11.57 2.78
N ILE A 40 9.59 -11.07 2.21
CA ILE A 40 9.06 -9.75 2.51
C ILE A 40 8.63 -9.66 3.98
N GLU A 41 7.90 -10.65 4.50
CA GLU A 41 7.43 -10.68 5.89
C GLU A 41 8.61 -10.70 6.88
N ALA A 42 9.65 -11.49 6.59
CA ALA A 42 10.87 -11.50 7.41
C ALA A 42 11.59 -10.14 7.37
N GLY A 43 11.67 -9.52 6.19
CA GLY A 43 12.28 -8.20 6.00
C GLY A 43 11.51 -7.09 6.70
N VAL A 44 10.19 -7.07 6.59
CA VAL A 44 9.28 -6.16 7.32
C VAL A 44 9.48 -6.30 8.82
N LYS A 45 9.47 -7.53 9.34
CA LYS A 45 9.71 -7.79 10.77
C LYS A 45 11.05 -7.22 11.23
N LYS A 46 12.13 -7.47 10.49
CA LYS A 46 13.46 -6.96 10.81
C LYS A 46 13.49 -5.42 10.81
N LEU A 47 12.92 -4.78 9.80
CA LEU A 47 12.88 -3.32 9.73
C LEU A 47 12.02 -2.72 10.86
N GLY A 48 10.93 -3.38 11.25
CA GLY A 48 10.10 -2.97 12.39
C GLY A 48 10.86 -3.01 13.72
N GLU A 49 11.73 -4.01 13.92
CA GLU A 49 12.61 -4.08 15.09
C GLU A 49 13.62 -2.92 15.13
N GLU A 50 14.21 -2.54 13.98
CA GLU A 50 15.10 -1.37 13.91
C GLU A 50 14.34 -0.06 14.18
N ILE A 51 13.14 0.10 13.63
CA ILE A 51 12.28 1.26 13.91
C ILE A 51 11.97 1.37 15.41
N ALA A 52 11.67 0.26 16.07
CA ALA A 52 11.42 0.26 17.51
C ALA A 52 12.64 0.74 18.32
N LYS A 53 13.85 0.31 17.95
CA LYS A 53 15.10 0.78 18.58
C LYS A 53 15.32 2.27 18.33
N LEU A 54 15.14 2.72 17.10
CA LEU A 54 15.29 4.13 16.72
C LEU A 54 14.26 5.03 17.42
N ASN A 55 13.04 4.54 17.63
CA ASN A 55 12.03 5.25 18.39
C ASN A 55 12.45 5.47 19.86
N GLU A 56 13.06 4.46 20.50
CA GLU A 56 13.62 4.62 21.85
C GLU A 56 14.79 5.60 21.86
N LEU A 57 15.71 5.51 20.90
CA LEU A 57 16.84 6.42 20.76
C LEU A 57 16.39 7.88 20.53
N GLY A 58 15.38 8.06 19.68
CA GLY A 58 14.80 9.37 19.32
C GLY A 58 14.25 10.15 20.51
N LYS A 59 13.86 9.48 21.61
CA LYS A 59 13.44 10.16 22.85
C LYS A 59 14.53 11.06 23.45
N SER A 60 15.79 10.74 23.15
CA SER A 60 16.96 11.45 23.69
C SER A 60 17.84 12.10 22.60
N ASN A 61 17.59 11.78 21.32
CA ASN A 61 18.33 12.29 20.17
C ASN A 61 17.36 12.96 19.16
N PRO A 62 17.28 14.30 19.13
CA PRO A 62 16.38 15.03 18.24
C PRO A 62 16.59 14.75 16.74
N LEU A 63 17.82 14.47 16.32
CA LEU A 63 18.13 14.13 14.91
C LEU A 63 17.51 12.78 14.53
N VAL A 64 17.59 11.79 15.42
CA VAL A 64 16.96 10.49 15.18
C VAL A 64 15.45 10.62 15.17
N ALA A 65 14.89 11.42 16.08
CA ALA A 65 13.44 11.68 16.12
C ALA A 65 12.93 12.35 14.82
N SER A 66 13.68 13.31 14.26
CA SER A 66 13.27 13.99 13.03
C SER A 66 13.37 13.08 11.79
N GLU A 67 14.31 12.14 11.79
CA GLU A 67 14.55 11.24 10.65
C GLU A 67 13.81 9.89 10.76
N LEU A 68 13.23 9.55 11.90
CA LEU A 68 12.47 8.31 12.08
C LEU A 68 11.37 8.10 11.01
N PRO A 69 10.56 9.11 10.62
CA PRO A 69 9.57 8.95 9.56
C PRO A 69 10.17 8.55 8.20
N ASN A 70 11.42 8.94 7.92
CA ASN A 70 12.12 8.55 6.70
C ASN A 70 12.49 7.06 6.67
N VAL A 71 12.52 6.38 7.81
CA VAL A 71 12.66 4.91 7.89
C VAL A 71 11.28 4.25 7.85
N GLU A 72 10.31 4.78 8.60
CA GLU A 72 8.97 4.21 8.71
C GLU A 72 8.23 4.10 7.37
N ILE A 73 8.42 5.05 6.47
CA ILE A 73 7.74 5.05 5.17
C ILE A 73 8.09 3.82 4.34
N PHE A 74 9.35 3.36 4.40
CA PHE A 74 9.80 2.16 3.70
C PHE A 74 9.21 0.89 4.30
N HIS A 75 9.11 0.82 5.63
CA HIS A 75 8.43 -0.28 6.31
C HIS A 75 6.95 -0.36 5.91
N LYS A 76 6.22 0.76 6.05
CA LYS A 76 4.79 0.83 5.72
C LYS A 76 4.55 0.48 4.25
N SER A 77 5.40 0.95 3.34
CA SER A 77 5.27 0.64 1.91
C SER A 77 5.37 -0.86 1.60
N ALA A 78 6.15 -1.64 2.35
CA ALA A 78 6.25 -3.09 2.12
C ALA A 78 5.19 -3.87 2.93
N ASP A 79 5.00 -3.52 4.20
CA ASP A 79 4.05 -4.17 5.11
C ASP A 79 2.61 -4.06 4.61
N TRP A 80 2.17 -2.85 4.25
CA TRP A 80 0.79 -2.62 3.83
C TRP A 80 0.50 -3.26 2.49
N ALA A 81 1.48 -3.27 1.58
CA ALA A 81 1.32 -3.90 0.27
C ALA A 81 1.02 -5.39 0.38
N VAL A 82 1.67 -6.10 1.31
CA VAL A 82 1.41 -7.52 1.57
C VAL A 82 0.15 -7.73 2.41
N ARG A 83 0.00 -6.94 3.49
CA ARG A 83 -1.09 -7.11 4.48
C ARG A 83 -2.47 -6.82 3.89
N TYR A 84 -2.58 -5.81 3.04
CA TYR A 84 -3.86 -5.36 2.47
C TYR A 84 -4.04 -5.76 1.00
N GLY A 85 -3.12 -6.56 0.44
CA GLY A 85 -3.23 -7.05 -0.93
C GLY A 85 -3.11 -5.94 -1.97
N GLU A 86 -2.20 -4.99 -1.77
CA GLU A 86 -1.99 -3.84 -2.67
C GLU A 86 -0.89 -4.09 -3.71
N ILE A 87 -0.34 -5.30 -3.78
CA ILE A 87 0.52 -5.76 -4.89
C ILE A 87 -0.37 -6.09 -6.08
N LEU A 88 -0.48 -5.16 -7.03
CA LEU A 88 -1.33 -5.25 -8.24
C LEU A 88 -0.61 -5.89 -9.43
N ASP A 89 0.73 -5.90 -9.44
CA ASP A 89 1.52 -6.58 -10.47
C ASP A 89 2.82 -7.20 -9.90
N ALA A 90 3.40 -8.16 -10.64
CA ALA A 90 4.54 -8.93 -10.18
C ALA A 90 5.82 -8.09 -9.94
N LYS A 91 5.97 -6.93 -10.60
CA LYS A 91 7.18 -6.11 -10.45
C LYS A 91 7.22 -5.43 -9.08
N GLN A 92 6.04 -5.19 -8.49
CA GLN A 92 5.91 -4.57 -7.17
C GLN A 92 6.44 -5.47 -6.05
N ILE A 93 6.56 -6.79 -6.26
CA ILE A 93 7.22 -7.70 -5.32
C ILE A 93 8.70 -7.30 -5.15
N ALA A 94 9.41 -7.06 -6.26
CA ALA A 94 10.80 -6.59 -6.22
C ALA A 94 10.91 -5.18 -5.63
N THR A 95 9.91 -4.31 -5.88
CA THR A 95 9.83 -2.99 -5.24
C THR A 95 9.70 -3.09 -3.72
N ALA A 96 8.84 -3.98 -3.20
CA ALA A 96 8.69 -4.18 -1.75
C ALA A 96 10.01 -4.60 -1.09
N LYS A 97 10.74 -5.54 -1.70
CA LYS A 97 12.08 -5.95 -1.23
C LYS A 97 13.08 -4.81 -1.27
N THR A 98 13.06 -4.00 -2.33
CA THR A 98 13.91 -2.81 -2.46
C THR A 98 13.62 -1.79 -1.36
N HIS A 99 12.35 -1.53 -1.07
CA HIS A 99 11.96 -0.62 0.01
C HIS A 99 12.43 -1.12 1.37
N ILE A 100 12.31 -2.42 1.66
CA ILE A 100 12.87 -3.01 2.90
C ILE A 100 14.38 -2.74 2.99
N ALA A 101 15.14 -3.00 1.93
CA ALA A 101 16.58 -2.76 1.90
C ALA A 101 16.91 -1.28 2.13
N GLN A 102 16.18 -0.37 1.49
CA GLN A 102 16.33 1.08 1.63
C GLN A 102 15.97 1.58 3.04
N GLY A 103 14.97 0.98 3.68
CA GLY A 103 14.61 1.27 5.07
C GLY A 103 15.70 0.80 6.03
N LEU A 104 16.25 -0.39 5.82
CA LEU A 104 17.34 -0.94 6.62
C LEU A 104 18.63 -0.12 6.50
N GLU A 105 18.98 0.31 5.29
CA GLU A 105 20.13 1.20 5.06
C GLU A 105 19.96 2.52 5.82
N ARG A 106 18.79 3.15 5.71
CA ARG A 106 18.48 4.40 6.43
C ARG A 106 18.44 4.22 7.94
N ALA A 107 17.93 3.09 8.42
CA ALA A 107 18.00 2.78 9.84
C ALA A 107 19.45 2.67 10.32
N GLY A 108 20.30 2.00 9.54
CA GLY A 108 21.71 1.79 9.85
C GLY A 108 22.52 3.08 10.00
N VAL A 109 22.22 4.14 9.25
CA VAL A 109 22.93 5.42 9.39
C VAL A 109 22.51 6.21 10.65
N LEU A 110 21.38 5.88 11.25
CA LEU A 110 20.88 6.52 12.47
C LEU A 110 21.31 5.78 13.75
N VAL A 111 21.79 4.54 13.64
CA VAL A 111 22.35 3.80 14.76
C VAL A 111 23.75 4.37 15.08
N PRO A 112 24.08 4.65 16.35
CA PRO A 112 25.42 5.08 16.73
C PRO A 112 26.45 4.04 16.32
N GLN A 113 27.45 4.44 15.53
CA GLN A 113 28.59 3.59 15.20
C GLN A 113 29.48 3.46 16.44
N THR A 114 29.56 2.26 17.01
CA THR A 114 30.48 1.93 18.13
C THR A 114 31.92 1.89 17.68
#